data_AF-A0A7C4KGE0-F1
#
_entry.id   AF-A0A7C4KGE0-F1
#
_cell.length_a   1.000
_cell.length_b   1.000
_cell.length_c   1.000
_cell.angle_alpha   90.00
_cell.angle_beta   90.00
_cell.angle_gamma   90.00
#
_symmetry.space_group_name_H-M   'P 1'
#
loop_
_entity.id
_entity.type
_entity.pdbx_description
1 polymer ?
#
loop_
_entity_poly.entity_id
_entity_poly.type
_entity_poly.pdbx_seq_one_letter_code
_entity_poly.pdbx_strand_id
1 'polypeptide(L)'
;MKFITGLFATQPYFLPLSLTGMVGWLLLAGLVLFGLRQWWEEPSGVLRRRWGLLVALVLAIPFTSTVAGVQFHGQTLPLPGVPSNASEPVLMFLAALPWVLAAGFLGPLPSVILGGAAGLVLGLYTTHSPFAPLEIAGLALLFSRAVRQRYRTWFFRFIRHPLGAAAVLAVAYSPMYMLTTLLAVNAPLAVRLDYALTQTWEIILMRGLELMLASVVGEVFYLTMPLWWGCRGPWLPSPAESNFQTRVFLGTIPFVVVLSLTLTLGDWLVAGNAARRMVEERLSSTARVAMDSLPYFLDMGQSLVISMATPDLLSLPPEEVDQILAARMRSVPFFRQLTLWDAAGRQVGRYPNTESGPGAEPSREEKQGIELALRGVLSQTYTTKPPTGERSAVVMFLAAIEDGRGGVSGVLIGYTDLQSNPFARPLITVVDGLAEMNGQGYLLDENQTIVYPVDPTTPQVLEHLPKSPVAFYPDTLP
;
A
#
# COMPACT_ATOMS: atom_id res chain seq x y z
N MET A 1 -6.87 9.07 16.44
CA MET A 1 -8.33 9.14 16.69
C MET A 1 -8.65 10.53 17.19
N LYS A 2 -9.63 11.21 16.62
CA LYS A 2 -10.04 12.56 17.03
C LYS A 2 -11.53 12.53 17.39
N PHE A 3 -11.87 13.06 18.56
CA PHE A 3 -13.27 13.24 18.94
C PHE A 3 -13.82 14.44 18.18
N ILE A 4 -14.92 14.22 17.46
CA ILE A 4 -15.66 15.26 16.76
C ILE A 4 -16.97 15.51 17.53
N THR A 5 -17.21 16.76 17.88
CA THR A 5 -18.44 17.19 18.57
C THR A 5 -19.60 17.44 17.59
N GLY A 6 -19.32 17.71 16.31
CA GLY A 6 -20.32 17.94 15.26
C GLY A 6 -19.77 17.79 13.83
N LEU A 7 -20.58 17.22 12.91
CA LEU A 7 -20.26 17.12 11.46
C LEU A 7 -20.37 18.44 10.68
N PHE A 8 -20.90 19.50 11.27
CA PHE A 8 -21.10 20.79 10.58
C PHE A 8 -19.79 21.48 10.16
N ALA A 9 -18.63 20.95 10.56
CA ALA A 9 -17.33 21.42 10.10
C ALA A 9 -16.96 20.92 8.69
N THR A 10 -17.64 19.90 8.15
CA THR A 10 -17.40 19.38 6.79
C THR A 10 -18.39 19.98 5.79
N GLN A 11 -17.92 20.24 4.56
CA GLN A 11 -18.80 20.77 3.51
C GLN A 11 -19.74 19.67 2.99
N PRO A 12 -21.06 19.94 2.92
CA PRO A 12 -22.01 18.98 2.39
C PRO A 12 -21.95 18.95 0.86
N TYR A 13 -21.61 17.80 0.27
CA TYR A 13 -21.69 17.58 -1.17
C TYR A 13 -21.95 16.12 -1.51
N PHE A 14 -22.45 15.86 -2.72
CA PHE A 14 -22.52 14.51 -3.30
C PHE A 14 -21.58 14.41 -4.48
N LEU A 15 -20.93 13.26 -4.61
CA LEU A 15 -20.19 12.93 -5.81
C LEU A 15 -21.13 12.66 -6.99
N PRO A 16 -20.78 13.11 -8.20
CA PRO A 16 -21.59 12.86 -9.39
C PRO A 16 -21.62 11.37 -9.73
N LEU A 17 -22.82 10.82 -9.98
CA LEU A 17 -22.97 9.43 -10.42
C LEU A 17 -22.55 9.27 -11.88
N SER A 18 -21.79 8.22 -12.21
CA SER A 18 -21.69 7.73 -13.59
C SER A 18 -23.00 7.08 -14.06
N LEU A 19 -23.12 6.84 -15.37
CA LEU A 19 -24.21 6.05 -15.95
C LEU A 19 -24.35 4.67 -15.28
N THR A 20 -23.23 4.00 -14.97
CA THR A 20 -23.26 2.72 -14.23
C THR A 20 -23.78 2.89 -12.81
N GLY A 21 -23.40 3.99 -12.14
CA GLY A 21 -23.92 4.35 -10.83
C GLY A 21 -25.42 4.66 -10.87
N MET A 22 -25.92 5.36 -11.88
CA MET A 22 -27.36 5.68 -11.99
C MET A 22 -28.21 4.41 -12.14
N VAL A 23 -27.78 3.46 -12.98
CA VAL A 23 -28.46 2.16 -13.12
C VAL A 23 -28.43 1.40 -11.80
N GLY A 24 -27.28 1.36 -11.13
CA GLY A 24 -27.14 0.74 -9.81
C GLY A 24 -28.04 1.37 -8.76
N TRP A 25 -28.14 2.69 -8.75
CA TRP A 25 -28.97 3.46 -7.81
C TRP A 25 -30.46 3.19 -8.04
N LEU A 26 -30.91 3.20 -9.29
CA LEU A 26 -32.30 2.86 -9.65
C LEU A 26 -32.65 1.41 -9.30
N LEU A 27 -31.73 0.48 -9.51
CA LEU A 27 -31.91 -0.92 -9.15
C LEU A 27 -32.07 -1.06 -7.62
N LEU A 28 -31.21 -0.41 -6.85
CA LEU A 28 -31.26 -0.47 -5.39
C LEU A 28 -32.52 0.22 -4.84
N ALA A 29 -32.90 1.37 -5.40
CA ALA A 29 -34.17 2.03 -5.07
C ALA A 29 -35.38 1.13 -5.38
N GLY A 30 -35.38 0.47 -6.54
CA GLY A 30 -36.38 -0.50 -6.94
C GLY A 30 -36.47 -1.69 -5.97
N LEU A 31 -35.32 -2.19 -5.50
CA LEU A 31 -35.23 -3.26 -4.50
C LEU A 31 -35.82 -2.86 -3.15
N VAL A 32 -35.50 -1.65 -2.66
CA VAL A 32 -36.05 -1.13 -1.40
C VAL A 32 -37.56 -0.93 -1.51
N LEU A 33 -38.05 -0.36 -2.62
CA LEU A 33 -39.49 -0.18 -2.85
C LEU A 33 -40.22 -1.52 -3.01
N PHE A 34 -39.63 -2.48 -3.70
CA PHE A 34 -40.17 -3.83 -3.83
C PHE A 34 -40.26 -4.54 -2.47
N GLY A 35 -39.19 -4.46 -1.66
CA GLY A 35 -39.19 -5.00 -0.30
C GLY A 35 -40.24 -4.34 0.60
N LEU A 36 -40.39 -3.01 0.49
CA LEU A 36 -41.41 -2.26 1.23
C LEU A 36 -42.83 -2.71 0.82
N ARG A 37 -43.07 -2.92 -0.49
CA ARG A 37 -44.34 -3.44 -1.01
C ARG A 37 -44.62 -4.86 -0.52
N GLN A 38 -43.62 -5.74 -0.50
CA GLN A 38 -43.77 -7.13 -0.09
C GLN A 38 -44.02 -7.27 1.42
N TRP A 39 -43.42 -6.40 2.23
CA TRP A 39 -43.54 -6.42 3.69
C TRP A 39 -44.39 -5.27 4.23
N TRP A 40 -45.35 -4.83 3.43
CA TRP A 40 -46.25 -3.75 3.80
C TRP A 40 -47.15 -4.17 4.96
N GLU A 41 -47.03 -3.47 6.09
CA GLU A 41 -47.99 -3.54 7.20
C GLU A 41 -48.88 -2.29 7.11
N GLU A 42 -50.21 -2.45 7.15
CA GLU A 42 -51.11 -1.29 7.14
C GLU A 42 -50.78 -0.32 8.29
N PRO A 43 -50.32 0.91 8.00
CA PRO A 43 -49.85 1.83 9.04
C PRO A 43 -50.99 2.38 9.91
N SER A 44 -52.24 2.26 9.44
CA SER A 44 -53.38 3.10 9.81
C SER A 44 -53.76 3.05 11.30
N GLY A 45 -53.53 1.93 12.00
CA GLY A 45 -53.88 1.79 13.42
C GLY A 45 -52.78 2.23 14.40
N VAL A 46 -51.54 1.82 14.16
CA VAL A 46 -50.40 2.05 15.09
C VAL A 46 -49.77 3.42 14.86
N LEU A 47 -49.63 3.83 13.60
CA LEU A 47 -49.03 5.11 13.23
C LEU A 47 -49.90 6.28 13.68
N ARG A 48 -51.23 6.17 13.50
CA ARG A 48 -52.19 7.22 13.92
C ARG A 48 -52.18 7.44 15.43
N ARG A 49 -51.97 6.38 16.23
CA ARG A 49 -51.89 6.47 17.69
C ARG A 49 -50.53 6.94 18.22
N ARG A 50 -49.47 6.82 17.42
CA ARG A 50 -48.07 7.09 17.82
C ARG A 50 -47.38 8.13 16.93
N TRP A 51 -48.15 8.97 16.22
CA TRP A 51 -47.59 9.94 15.27
C TRP A 51 -46.62 10.94 15.92
N GLY A 52 -46.89 11.33 17.18
CA GLY A 52 -45.96 12.18 17.95
C GLY A 52 -44.57 11.57 18.14
N LEU A 53 -44.47 10.24 18.26
CA LEU A 53 -43.18 9.54 18.36
C LEU A 53 -42.42 9.57 17.04
N LEU A 54 -43.12 9.46 15.90
CA LEU A 54 -42.51 9.62 14.59
C LEU A 54 -41.94 11.04 14.43
N VAL A 55 -42.72 12.06 14.75
CA VAL A 55 -42.26 13.47 14.66
C VAL A 55 -41.04 13.70 15.56
N ALA A 56 -41.06 13.18 16.80
CA ALA A 56 -39.92 13.27 17.70
C ALA A 56 -38.66 12.59 17.14
N LEU A 57 -38.79 11.40 16.53
CA LEU A 57 -37.67 10.69 15.92
C LEU A 57 -37.13 11.40 14.66
N VAL A 58 -38.01 11.99 13.83
CA VAL A 58 -37.58 12.80 12.68
C VAL A 58 -36.77 14.01 13.15
N LEU A 59 -37.25 14.72 14.17
CA LEU A 59 -36.54 15.88 14.74
C LEU A 59 -35.23 15.47 15.42
N ALA A 60 -35.12 14.23 15.89
CA ALA A 60 -33.89 13.73 16.50
C ALA A 60 -32.78 13.43 15.47
N ILE A 61 -33.11 13.09 14.21
CA ILE A 61 -32.12 12.73 13.18
C ILE A 61 -30.96 13.72 13.05
N PRO A 62 -31.17 15.04 12.84
CA PRO A 62 -30.07 15.96 12.67
C PRO A 62 -29.16 16.01 13.91
N PHE A 63 -29.70 15.82 15.11
CA PHE A 63 -28.90 15.77 16.33
C PHE A 63 -28.15 14.45 16.46
N THR A 64 -28.82 13.31 16.29
CA THR A 64 -28.22 12.00 16.52
C THR A 64 -27.22 11.61 15.43
N SER A 65 -27.37 12.11 14.21
CA SER A 65 -26.45 11.84 13.10
C SER A 65 -25.22 12.74 13.10
N THR A 66 -25.25 13.87 13.83
CA THR A 66 -24.14 14.84 13.84
C THR A 66 -23.40 14.94 15.17
N VAL A 67 -24.06 14.65 16.30
CA VAL A 67 -23.50 14.80 17.64
C VAL A 67 -22.75 13.55 18.07
N ALA A 68 -21.53 13.76 18.59
CA ALA A 68 -20.63 12.75 19.16
C ALA A 68 -20.19 11.67 18.15
N GLY A 69 -19.06 11.93 17.51
CA GLY A 69 -18.38 10.94 16.66
C GLY A 69 -16.90 10.80 16.95
N VAL A 70 -16.33 9.66 16.57
CA VAL A 70 -14.90 9.42 16.57
C VAL A 70 -14.43 9.29 15.12
N GLN A 71 -13.49 10.14 14.75
CA GLN A 71 -12.81 10.07 13.46
C GLN A 71 -11.54 9.24 13.59
N PHE A 72 -11.45 8.22 12.74
CA PHE A 72 -10.30 7.34 12.65
C PHE A 72 -9.42 7.79 11.48
N HIS A 73 -8.14 8.03 11.76
CA HIS A 73 -7.16 8.31 10.73
C HIS A 73 -6.67 6.94 10.24
N GLY A 74 -7.32 6.41 9.22
CA GLY A 74 -6.89 5.21 8.51
C GLY A 74 -5.91 5.56 7.40
N GLN A 75 -5.21 4.56 6.87
CA GLN A 75 -4.47 4.69 5.60
C GLN A 75 -5.46 4.65 4.44
N THR A 76 -6.42 5.58 4.42
CA THR A 76 -7.44 5.64 3.38
C THR A 76 -6.91 6.36 2.16
N LEU A 77 -6.80 5.63 1.06
CA LEU A 77 -6.52 6.22 -0.24
C LEU A 77 -7.72 7.07 -0.69
N PRO A 78 -7.49 8.21 -1.36
CA PRO A 78 -8.56 9.03 -1.90
C PRO A 78 -9.35 8.27 -2.98
N LEU A 79 -10.60 8.67 -3.20
CA LEU A 79 -11.43 8.04 -4.23
C LEU A 79 -10.74 8.12 -5.60
N PRO A 80 -10.64 7.00 -6.34
CA PRO A 80 -10.03 7.00 -7.66
C PRO A 80 -10.68 8.00 -8.61
N GLY A 81 -9.87 8.89 -9.19
CA GLY A 81 -10.34 9.89 -10.16
C GLY A 81 -10.93 11.17 -9.56
N VAL A 82 -10.89 11.35 -8.23
CA VAL A 82 -11.34 12.59 -7.57
C VAL A 82 -10.15 13.26 -6.86
N PRO A 83 -9.80 14.51 -7.19
CA PRO A 83 -8.75 15.27 -6.49
C PRO A 83 -9.28 15.82 -5.16
N SER A 84 -9.77 14.96 -4.28
CA SER A 84 -10.24 15.31 -2.94
C SER A 84 -9.52 14.47 -1.89
N ASN A 85 -9.39 15.02 -0.68
CA ASN A 85 -8.90 14.27 0.47
C ASN A 85 -9.78 13.03 0.69
N ALA A 86 -9.17 11.92 1.11
CA ALA A 86 -9.88 10.69 1.40
C ALA A 86 -10.95 10.93 2.47
N SER A 87 -12.17 10.41 2.27
CA SER A 87 -13.22 10.45 3.28
C SER A 87 -12.79 9.58 4.46
N GLU A 88 -12.33 10.21 5.52
CA GLU A 88 -11.92 9.50 6.73
C GLU A 88 -13.12 8.77 7.37
N PRO A 89 -12.96 7.52 7.82
CA PRO A 89 -14.03 6.77 8.46
C PRO A 89 -14.41 7.43 9.79
N VAL A 90 -15.67 7.87 9.85
CA VAL A 90 -16.28 8.44 11.06
C VAL A 90 -17.30 7.47 11.63
N LEU A 91 -17.17 7.20 12.93
CA LEU A 91 -18.14 6.49 13.74
C LEU A 91 -19.04 7.50 14.46
N MET A 92 -20.34 7.45 14.21
CA MET A 92 -21.35 8.24 14.92
C MET A 92 -22.17 7.37 15.87
N PHE A 93 -21.96 7.52 17.17
CA PHE A 93 -22.53 6.63 18.18
C PHE A 93 -24.06 6.57 18.13
N LEU A 94 -24.73 7.67 17.77
CA LEU A 94 -26.19 7.80 17.83
C LEU A 94 -26.86 7.77 16.45
N ALA A 95 -26.11 7.71 15.35
CA ALA A 95 -26.69 7.88 14.01
C ALA A 95 -27.72 6.80 13.66
N ALA A 96 -27.52 5.57 14.14
CA ALA A 96 -28.42 4.46 13.86
C ALA A 96 -29.67 4.40 14.77
N LEU A 97 -29.68 5.16 15.86
CA LEU A 97 -30.68 5.05 16.92
C LEU A 97 -32.11 5.40 16.47
N PRO A 98 -32.38 6.48 15.70
CA PRO A 98 -33.75 6.87 15.36
C PRO A 98 -34.49 5.82 14.53
N TRP A 99 -33.81 5.22 13.55
CA TRP A 99 -34.44 4.23 12.67
C TRP A 99 -34.51 2.85 13.33
N VAL A 100 -33.56 2.48 14.20
CA VAL A 100 -33.64 1.25 15.02
C VAL A 100 -34.86 1.27 15.95
N LEU A 101 -35.13 2.41 16.60
CA LEU A 101 -36.32 2.55 17.45
C LEU A 101 -37.62 2.56 16.62
N ALA A 102 -37.61 3.21 15.47
CA ALA A 102 -38.76 3.21 14.57
C ALA A 102 -39.11 1.82 14.05
N ALA A 103 -38.09 1.02 13.70
CA ALA A 103 -38.23 -0.38 13.32
C ALA A 103 -38.96 -1.20 14.40
N GLY A 104 -38.61 -0.99 15.68
CA GLY A 104 -39.28 -1.62 16.81
C GLY A 104 -40.71 -1.13 17.01
N PHE A 105 -40.92 0.18 17.15
CA PHE A 105 -42.16 0.76 17.66
C PHE A 105 -43.23 1.10 16.59
N LEU A 106 -42.81 1.52 15.41
CA LEU A 106 -43.66 2.14 14.40
C LEU A 106 -43.87 1.22 13.18
N GLY A 107 -42.86 0.41 12.84
CA GLY A 107 -42.94 -0.59 11.77
C GLY A 107 -42.04 -0.30 10.57
N PRO A 108 -42.18 -1.07 9.48
CA PRO A 108 -41.26 -1.04 8.35
C PRO A 108 -41.21 0.31 7.65
N LEU A 109 -42.36 0.91 7.32
CA LEU A 109 -42.41 2.14 6.54
C LEU A 109 -41.78 3.35 7.26
N PRO A 110 -42.11 3.64 8.53
CA PRO A 110 -41.44 4.70 9.27
C PRO A 110 -39.93 4.46 9.45
N SER A 111 -39.52 3.20 9.62
CA SER A 111 -38.10 2.81 9.71
C SER A 111 -37.34 3.17 8.44
N VAL A 112 -37.87 2.83 7.27
CA VAL A 112 -37.24 3.13 5.97
C VAL A 112 -37.12 4.64 5.74
N ILE A 113 -38.15 5.42 6.06
CA ILE A 113 -38.12 6.87 5.89
C ILE A 113 -37.05 7.49 6.80
N LEU A 114 -37.01 7.10 8.07
CA LEU A 114 -36.02 7.60 9.03
C LEU A 114 -34.60 7.14 8.69
N GLY A 115 -34.44 5.90 8.21
CA GLY A 115 -33.18 5.37 7.73
C GLY A 115 -32.66 6.12 6.49
N GLY A 116 -33.54 6.39 5.53
CA GLY A 116 -33.20 7.20 4.35
C GLY A 116 -32.82 8.64 4.71
N ALA A 117 -33.55 9.27 5.63
CA ALA A 117 -33.22 10.61 6.11
C ALA A 117 -31.89 10.64 6.88
N ALA A 118 -31.61 9.66 7.74
CA ALA A 118 -30.32 9.52 8.41
C ALA A 118 -29.18 9.28 7.41
N GLY A 119 -29.42 8.46 6.39
CA GLY A 119 -28.46 8.20 5.30
C GLY A 119 -28.23 9.40 4.38
N LEU A 120 -29.20 10.31 4.21
CA LEU A 120 -28.97 11.59 3.53
C LEU A 120 -27.98 12.46 4.31
N VAL A 121 -28.12 12.57 5.62
CA VAL A 121 -27.18 13.36 6.44
C VAL A 121 -25.78 12.74 6.40
N LEU A 122 -25.67 11.42 6.61
CA LEU A 122 -24.38 10.72 6.57
C LEU A 122 -23.74 10.76 5.17
N GLY A 123 -24.56 10.64 4.13
CA GLY A 123 -24.17 10.77 2.73
C GLY A 123 -23.62 12.15 2.40
N LEU A 124 -24.22 13.21 2.92
CA LEU A 124 -23.78 14.59 2.65
C LEU A 124 -22.49 14.95 3.38
N TYR A 125 -22.35 14.54 4.64
CA TYR A 125 -21.29 15.04 5.51
C TYR A 125 -20.11 14.08 5.70
N THR A 126 -20.31 12.78 5.45
CA THR A 126 -19.30 11.74 5.77
C THR A 126 -18.84 10.97 4.55
N THR A 127 -19.76 10.28 3.85
CA THR A 127 -19.39 9.34 2.78
C THR A 127 -19.40 9.98 1.39
N HIS A 128 -19.99 11.17 1.25
CA HIS A 128 -20.17 11.91 -0.01
C HIS A 128 -20.81 11.08 -1.13
N SER A 129 -21.50 9.99 -0.75
CA SER A 129 -22.06 9.00 -1.67
C SER A 129 -23.58 9.15 -1.78
N PRO A 130 -24.13 9.24 -3.00
CA PRO A 130 -25.58 9.29 -3.22
C PRO A 130 -26.29 7.96 -2.97
N PHE A 131 -25.55 6.86 -2.76
CA PHE A 131 -26.10 5.55 -2.42
C PHE A 131 -26.42 5.41 -0.92
N ALA A 132 -25.75 6.18 -0.05
CA ALA A 132 -25.89 6.09 1.40
C ALA A 132 -27.35 6.18 1.91
N PRO A 133 -28.23 7.06 1.38
CA PRO A 133 -29.63 7.09 1.76
C PRO A 133 -30.35 5.76 1.53
N LEU A 134 -30.11 5.14 0.38
CA LEU A 134 -30.79 3.91 -0.01
C LEU A 134 -30.20 2.69 0.71
N GLU A 135 -28.90 2.69 0.96
CA GLU A 135 -28.22 1.66 1.77
C GLU A 135 -28.80 1.60 3.19
N ILE A 136 -28.88 2.75 3.88
CA ILE A 136 -29.42 2.80 5.25
C ILE A 136 -30.93 2.56 5.25
N ALA A 137 -31.67 3.03 4.26
CA ALA A 137 -33.09 2.71 4.11
C ALA A 137 -33.33 1.20 3.94
N GLY A 138 -32.51 0.53 3.12
CA GLY A 138 -32.55 -0.92 2.93
C GLY A 138 -32.19 -1.69 4.20
N LEU A 139 -31.14 -1.26 4.91
CA LEU A 139 -30.79 -1.81 6.22
C LEU A 139 -31.91 -1.64 7.25
N ALA A 140 -32.53 -0.46 7.29
CA ALA A 140 -33.63 -0.16 8.20
C ALA A 140 -34.88 -1.02 7.92
N LEU A 141 -35.13 -1.36 6.64
CA LEU A 141 -36.18 -2.30 6.23
C LEU A 141 -35.87 -3.72 6.73
N LEU A 142 -34.65 -4.21 6.46
CA LEU A 142 -34.22 -5.55 6.86
C LEU A 142 -34.21 -5.69 8.39
N PHE A 143 -33.71 -4.69 9.11
CA PHE A 143 -33.72 -4.64 10.56
C PHE A 143 -35.14 -4.67 11.14
N SER A 144 -36.06 -3.87 10.57
CA SER A 144 -37.46 -3.90 10.98
C SER A 144 -38.10 -5.26 10.78
N ARG A 145 -37.77 -5.96 9.69
CA ARG A 145 -38.30 -7.30 9.42
C ARG A 145 -37.70 -8.38 10.33
N ALA A 146 -36.41 -8.26 10.62
CA ALA A 146 -35.66 -9.15 11.51
C ALA A 146 -36.21 -9.12 12.94
N VAL A 147 -36.37 -7.92 13.51
CA VAL A 147 -36.78 -7.74 14.91
C VAL A 147 -38.27 -8.03 15.14
N ARG A 148 -39.13 -7.84 14.11
CA ARG A 148 -40.59 -8.06 14.21
C ARG A 148 -41.04 -9.47 13.83
N GLN A 149 -40.13 -10.38 13.52
CA GLN A 149 -40.48 -11.73 13.11
C GLN A 149 -41.04 -12.58 14.26
N ARG A 150 -41.95 -13.50 13.94
CA ARG A 150 -42.67 -14.34 14.91
C ARG A 150 -42.31 -15.83 14.84
N TYR A 151 -41.17 -16.14 14.25
CA TYR A 151 -40.73 -17.53 14.05
C TYR A 151 -40.19 -18.14 15.34
N ARG A 152 -40.49 -19.42 15.56
CA ARG A 152 -40.15 -20.15 16.79
C ARG A 152 -38.69 -20.64 16.86
N THR A 153 -38.06 -20.94 15.73
CA THR A 153 -36.76 -21.62 15.66
C THR A 153 -35.63 -20.79 16.31
N TRP A 154 -34.61 -21.47 16.87
CA TRP A 154 -33.51 -20.84 17.62
C TRP A 154 -32.82 -19.67 16.90
N PHE A 155 -32.50 -19.82 15.61
CA PHE A 155 -31.84 -18.77 14.82
C PHE A 155 -32.71 -17.52 14.68
N PHE A 156 -34.00 -17.69 14.38
CA PHE A 156 -34.93 -16.57 14.28
C PHE A 156 -35.26 -15.96 15.65
N ARG A 157 -35.16 -16.75 16.73
CA ARG A 157 -35.20 -16.24 18.11
C ARG A 157 -34.01 -15.33 18.39
N PHE A 158 -32.79 -15.71 17.96
CA PHE A 158 -31.60 -14.87 18.08
C PHE A 158 -31.75 -13.56 17.32
N ILE A 159 -32.18 -13.60 16.05
CA ILE A 159 -32.39 -12.40 15.22
C ILE A 159 -33.54 -11.52 15.73
N ARG A 160 -34.47 -12.05 16.53
CA ARG A 160 -35.54 -11.24 17.12
C ARG A 160 -35.01 -10.24 18.14
N HIS A 161 -33.91 -10.57 18.83
CA HIS A 161 -33.24 -9.64 19.72
C HIS A 161 -32.56 -8.54 18.89
N PRO A 162 -32.81 -7.24 19.14
CA PRO A 162 -32.16 -6.13 18.45
C PRO A 162 -30.63 -6.27 18.29
N LEU A 163 -29.96 -6.79 19.32
CA LEU A 163 -28.51 -7.00 19.28
C LEU A 163 -28.12 -8.17 18.35
N GLY A 164 -28.89 -9.26 18.36
CA GLY A 164 -28.71 -10.38 17.43
C GLY A 164 -29.01 -10.00 15.98
N ALA A 165 -30.04 -9.18 15.74
CA ALA A 165 -30.33 -8.61 14.43
C ALA A 165 -29.17 -7.74 13.92
N ALA A 166 -28.62 -6.87 14.78
CA ALA A 166 -27.49 -6.01 14.44
C ALA A 166 -26.25 -6.83 14.05
N ALA A 167 -25.91 -7.87 14.81
CA ALA A 167 -24.76 -8.71 14.51
C ALA A 167 -24.88 -9.38 13.12
N VAL A 168 -26.04 -9.96 12.81
CA VAL A 168 -26.28 -10.60 11.51
C VAL A 168 -26.29 -9.59 10.37
N LEU A 169 -26.93 -8.43 10.57
CA LEU A 169 -27.03 -7.40 9.54
C LEU A 169 -25.72 -6.64 9.32
N ALA A 170 -24.87 -6.49 10.33
CA ALA A 170 -23.54 -5.91 10.16
C ALA A 170 -22.69 -6.75 9.19
N VAL A 171 -22.76 -8.08 9.29
CA VAL A 171 -22.08 -8.98 8.35
C VAL A 171 -22.74 -8.95 6.98
N ALA A 172 -24.08 -9.03 6.92
CA ALA A 172 -24.82 -8.99 5.66
C ALA A 172 -24.69 -7.66 4.90
N TYR A 173 -24.38 -6.57 5.60
CA TYR A 173 -24.14 -5.26 5.01
C TYR A 173 -22.83 -5.22 4.21
N SER A 174 -21.81 -5.97 4.61
CA SER A 174 -20.48 -5.97 3.96
C SER A 174 -20.53 -6.16 2.44
N PRO A 175 -21.09 -7.25 1.89
CA PRO A 175 -21.12 -7.45 0.44
C PRO A 175 -22.01 -6.42 -0.27
N MET A 176 -23.07 -5.95 0.37
CA MET A 176 -23.95 -4.92 -0.19
C MET A 176 -23.21 -3.59 -0.33
N TYR A 177 -22.46 -3.19 0.69
CA TYR A 177 -21.68 -1.96 0.67
C TYR A 177 -20.51 -2.04 -0.31
N MET A 178 -19.83 -3.19 -0.43
CA MET A 178 -18.82 -3.40 -1.46
C MET A 178 -19.39 -3.26 -2.88
N LEU A 179 -20.62 -3.75 -3.11
CA LEU A 179 -21.28 -3.63 -4.40
C LEU A 179 -21.67 -2.17 -4.70
N THR A 180 -22.16 -1.43 -3.72
CA THR A 180 -22.51 -0.02 -3.92
C THR A 180 -21.30 0.86 -4.09
N THR A 181 -20.19 0.62 -3.37
CA THR A 181 -18.93 1.34 -3.60
C THR A 181 -18.36 1.04 -4.97
N LEU A 182 -18.40 -0.23 -5.40
CA LEU A 182 -18.05 -0.61 -6.76
C LEU A 182 -18.85 0.22 -7.77
N LEU A 183 -20.17 0.36 -7.59
CA LEU A 183 -21.06 1.11 -8.50
C LEU A 183 -20.89 2.63 -8.40
N ALA A 184 -20.50 3.17 -7.25
CA ALA A 184 -20.35 4.59 -7.00
C ALA A 184 -19.05 5.19 -7.55
N VAL A 185 -17.95 4.43 -7.58
CA VAL A 185 -16.62 4.93 -8.01
C VAL A 185 -16.53 5.01 -9.54
N ASN A 186 -16.07 6.15 -10.04
CA ASN A 186 -15.89 6.43 -11.47
C ASN A 186 -14.44 6.16 -11.90
N ALA A 187 -14.09 4.87 -12.06
CA ALA A 187 -12.75 4.44 -12.51
C ALA A 187 -12.81 3.19 -13.40
N PRO A 188 -11.71 2.74 -14.02
CA PRO A 188 -11.66 1.45 -14.69
C PRO A 188 -12.06 0.31 -13.73
N LEU A 189 -12.68 -0.75 -14.26
CA LEU A 189 -13.26 -1.84 -13.46
C LEU A 189 -12.25 -2.46 -12.47
N ALA A 190 -11.01 -2.66 -12.90
CA ALA A 190 -9.95 -3.22 -12.04
C ALA A 190 -9.68 -2.35 -10.80
N VAL A 191 -9.59 -1.03 -10.99
CA VAL A 191 -9.35 -0.06 -9.91
C VAL A 191 -10.56 0.04 -8.97
N ARG A 192 -11.78 -0.02 -9.52
CA ARG A 192 -13.02 -0.03 -8.72
C ARG A 192 -13.10 -1.25 -7.82
N LEU A 193 -12.75 -2.43 -8.36
CA LEU A 193 -12.82 -3.69 -7.62
C LEU A 193 -11.79 -3.72 -6.50
N ASP A 194 -10.56 -3.30 -6.77
CA ASP A 194 -9.51 -3.21 -5.75
C ASP A 194 -9.92 -2.23 -4.63
N TYR A 195 -10.39 -1.03 -4.98
CA TYR A 195 -10.84 -0.05 -3.99
C TYR A 195 -12.01 -0.59 -3.13
N ALA A 196 -12.99 -1.24 -3.76
CA ALA A 196 -14.15 -1.81 -3.07
C ALA A 196 -13.78 -2.94 -2.09
N LEU A 197 -12.75 -3.73 -2.41
CA LEU A 197 -12.31 -4.85 -1.56
C LEU A 197 -11.33 -4.39 -0.47
N THR A 198 -10.33 -3.60 -0.84
CA THR A 198 -9.17 -3.31 -0.01
C THR A 198 -9.40 -2.10 0.91
N GLN A 199 -10.15 -1.09 0.47
CA GLN A 199 -10.28 0.18 1.21
C GLN A 199 -11.54 0.29 2.05
N THR A 200 -12.55 -0.52 1.73
CA THR A 200 -13.94 -0.30 2.18
C THR A 200 -14.23 -0.92 3.55
N TRP A 201 -13.37 -1.84 4.01
CA TRP A 201 -13.57 -2.61 5.25
C TRP A 201 -13.66 -1.74 6.51
N GLU A 202 -12.90 -0.64 6.58
CA GLU A 202 -12.92 0.28 7.73
C GLU A 202 -14.30 0.93 7.90
N ILE A 203 -14.91 1.38 6.79
CA ILE A 203 -16.23 2.01 6.82
C ILE A 203 -17.31 0.97 7.18
N ILE A 204 -17.19 -0.26 6.65
CA ILE A 204 -18.10 -1.36 6.99
C ILE A 204 -18.07 -1.64 8.50
N LEU A 205 -16.87 -1.70 9.08
CA LEU A 205 -16.68 -1.93 10.50
C LEU A 205 -17.31 -0.80 11.34
N MET A 206 -17.09 0.46 10.96
CA MET A 206 -17.69 1.59 11.67
C MET A 206 -19.22 1.53 11.62
N ARG A 207 -19.82 1.32 10.44
CA ARG A 207 -21.29 1.23 10.30
C ARG A 207 -21.88 0.04 11.06
N GLY A 208 -21.18 -1.10 11.06
CA GLY A 208 -21.55 -2.26 11.88
C GLY A 208 -21.56 -1.93 13.37
N LEU A 209 -20.54 -1.21 13.85
CA LEU A 209 -20.42 -0.81 15.25
C LEU A 209 -21.51 0.21 15.64
N GLU A 210 -21.84 1.19 14.79
CA GLU A 210 -22.97 2.11 15.03
C GLU A 210 -24.29 1.36 15.18
N LEU A 211 -24.54 0.38 14.32
CA LEU A 211 -25.74 -0.46 14.39
C LEU A 211 -25.76 -1.28 15.69
N MET A 212 -24.63 -1.87 16.10
CA MET A 212 -24.54 -2.60 17.36
C MET A 212 -24.83 -1.69 18.56
N LEU A 213 -24.25 -0.50 18.60
CA LEU A 213 -24.46 0.47 19.68
C LEU A 213 -25.92 0.94 19.76
N ALA A 214 -26.54 1.27 18.63
CA ALA A 214 -27.95 1.62 18.57
C ALA A 214 -28.84 0.45 19.01
N SER A 215 -28.47 -0.78 18.65
CA SER A 215 -29.18 -1.99 19.06
C SER A 215 -29.04 -2.33 20.53
N VAL A 216 -27.97 -1.92 21.22
CA VAL A 216 -27.91 -2.03 22.70
C VAL A 216 -29.06 -1.23 23.33
N VAL A 217 -29.29 0.00 22.86
CA VAL A 217 -30.43 0.82 23.30
C VAL A 217 -31.76 0.16 22.92
N GLY A 218 -31.85 -0.39 21.70
CA GLY A 218 -33.02 -1.15 21.26
C GLY A 218 -33.31 -2.37 22.14
N GLU A 219 -32.28 -3.10 22.57
CA GLU A 219 -32.40 -4.28 23.44
C GLU A 219 -32.96 -3.90 24.81
N VAL A 220 -32.50 -2.79 25.40
CA VAL A 220 -33.03 -2.29 26.67
C VAL A 220 -34.54 -2.05 26.55
N PHE A 221 -34.99 -1.36 25.50
CA PHE A 221 -36.42 -1.11 25.27
C PHE A 221 -37.22 -2.39 24.95
N TYR A 222 -36.62 -3.34 24.24
CA TYR A 222 -37.23 -4.64 23.98
C TYR A 222 -37.53 -5.40 25.27
N LEU A 223 -36.61 -5.36 26.25
CA LEU A 223 -36.75 -6.04 27.54
C LEU A 223 -37.68 -5.27 28.49
N THR A 224 -37.62 -3.94 28.54
CA THR A 224 -38.42 -3.13 29.48
C THR A 224 -39.84 -2.86 29.01
N MET A 225 -40.07 -2.76 27.69
CA MET A 225 -41.37 -2.38 27.11
C MET A 225 -41.83 -3.33 25.99
N PRO A 226 -41.97 -4.65 26.26
CA PRO A 226 -42.30 -5.64 25.25
C PRO A 226 -43.70 -5.44 24.63
N LEU A 227 -44.63 -4.82 25.36
CA LEU A 227 -45.99 -4.50 24.90
C LEU A 227 -46.01 -3.41 23.81
N TRP A 228 -44.98 -2.57 23.78
CA TRP A 228 -44.86 -1.47 22.84
C TRP A 228 -44.06 -1.85 21.60
N TRP A 229 -43.17 -2.84 21.75
CA TRP A 229 -42.36 -3.42 20.70
C TRP A 229 -43.19 -4.33 19.79
N GLY A 230 -43.14 -4.12 18.47
CA GLY A 230 -44.04 -4.74 17.51
C GLY A 230 -43.91 -6.27 17.43
N CYS A 231 -44.74 -7.02 18.18
CA CYS A 231 -44.94 -8.47 18.07
C CYS A 231 -46.25 -8.89 18.77
N ARG A 232 -47.41 -8.63 18.16
CA ARG A 232 -48.72 -9.09 18.70
C ARG A 232 -49.25 -10.27 17.89
N GLY A 233 -49.03 -11.49 18.37
CA GLY A 233 -49.72 -12.67 17.86
C GLY A 233 -49.02 -13.98 18.19
N PRO A 234 -49.66 -15.12 17.86
CA PRO A 234 -49.11 -16.44 18.10
C PRO A 234 -47.83 -16.67 17.30
N TRP A 235 -46.97 -17.53 17.82
CA TRP A 235 -45.73 -17.94 17.16
C TRP A 235 -46.05 -18.70 15.88
N LEU A 236 -45.45 -18.29 14.76
CA LEU A 236 -45.59 -18.97 13.49
C LEU A 236 -44.45 -19.99 13.32
N PRO A 237 -44.71 -21.13 12.66
CA PRO A 237 -43.64 -22.02 12.23
C PRO A 237 -42.70 -21.26 11.29
N SER A 238 -41.40 -21.51 11.40
CA SER A 238 -40.44 -20.87 10.50
C SER A 238 -40.56 -21.42 9.08
N PRO A 239 -40.06 -20.69 8.07
CA PRO A 239 -40.03 -21.20 6.69
C PRO A 239 -39.30 -22.55 6.57
N ALA A 240 -38.33 -22.81 7.45
CA ALA A 240 -37.62 -24.08 7.54
C ALA A 240 -38.44 -25.23 8.19
N GLU A 241 -39.47 -24.90 8.95
CA GLU A 241 -40.39 -25.89 9.54
C GLU A 241 -41.58 -26.18 8.61
N SER A 242 -42.00 -25.21 7.78
CA SER A 242 -43.15 -25.36 6.88
C SER A 242 -42.83 -26.08 5.56
N ASN A 243 -41.61 -25.94 5.04
CA ASN A 243 -41.22 -26.52 3.75
C ASN A 243 -39.86 -27.22 3.85
N PHE A 244 -39.83 -28.51 3.52
CA PHE A 244 -38.60 -29.31 3.48
C PHE A 244 -37.56 -28.72 2.51
N GLN A 245 -37.99 -28.23 1.34
CA GLN A 245 -37.10 -27.61 0.36
C GLN A 245 -36.38 -26.40 0.97
N THR A 246 -37.12 -25.54 1.67
CA THR A 246 -36.56 -24.37 2.35
C THR A 246 -35.65 -24.75 3.52
N ARG A 247 -35.97 -25.84 4.24
CA ARG A 247 -35.11 -26.38 5.31
C ARG A 247 -33.75 -26.82 4.79
N VAL A 248 -33.74 -27.58 3.69
CA VAL A 248 -32.51 -28.03 3.05
C VAL A 248 -31.73 -26.82 2.51
N PHE A 249 -32.41 -25.88 1.85
CA PHE A 249 -31.74 -24.70 1.28
C PHE A 249 -31.11 -23.79 2.35
N LEU A 250 -31.84 -23.47 3.43
CA LEU A 250 -31.32 -22.70 4.57
C LEU A 250 -30.21 -23.43 5.33
N GLY A 251 -30.20 -24.76 5.34
CA GLY A 251 -29.13 -25.55 5.96
C GLY A 251 -27.87 -25.66 5.08
N THR A 252 -28.04 -25.90 3.78
CA THR A 252 -26.94 -26.16 2.85
C THR A 252 -26.23 -24.89 2.41
N ILE A 253 -26.93 -23.76 2.18
CA ILE A 253 -26.29 -22.52 1.71
C ILE A 253 -25.19 -22.03 2.65
N PRO A 254 -25.43 -21.87 3.96
CA PRO A 254 -24.37 -21.40 4.85
C PRO A 254 -23.16 -22.33 4.84
N PHE A 255 -23.39 -23.64 4.74
CA PHE A 255 -22.31 -24.63 4.66
C PHE A 255 -21.50 -24.48 3.37
N VAL A 256 -22.17 -24.31 2.22
CA VAL A 256 -21.51 -24.06 0.92
C VAL A 256 -20.76 -22.73 0.94
N VAL A 257 -21.34 -21.68 1.53
CA VAL A 257 -20.68 -20.37 1.66
C VAL A 257 -19.44 -20.48 2.54
N VAL A 258 -19.53 -21.12 3.71
CA VAL A 258 -18.37 -21.32 4.60
C VAL A 258 -17.30 -22.16 3.92
N LEU A 259 -17.68 -23.25 3.24
CA LEU A 259 -16.76 -24.09 2.49
C LEU A 259 -16.07 -23.31 1.37
N SER A 260 -16.83 -22.58 0.55
CA SER A 260 -16.32 -21.74 -0.52
C SER A 260 -15.38 -20.67 0.03
N LEU A 261 -15.77 -19.99 1.11
CA LEU A 261 -14.97 -18.93 1.71
C LEU A 261 -13.67 -19.50 2.27
N THR A 262 -13.71 -20.68 2.90
CA THR A 262 -12.52 -21.38 3.41
C THR A 262 -11.57 -21.76 2.28
N LEU A 263 -12.10 -22.28 1.16
CA LEU A 263 -11.29 -22.62 -0.01
C LEU A 263 -10.67 -21.37 -0.63
N THR A 264 -11.47 -20.31 -0.88
CA THR A 264 -10.96 -19.05 -1.45
C THR A 264 -9.91 -18.40 -0.55
N LEU A 265 -10.12 -18.38 0.77
CA LEU A 265 -9.13 -17.83 1.71
C LEU A 265 -7.86 -18.69 1.74
N GLY A 266 -8.01 -20.01 1.69
CA GLY A 266 -6.88 -20.95 1.61
C GLY A 266 -6.05 -20.73 0.36
N ASP A 267 -6.70 -20.67 -0.81
CA ASP A 267 -6.05 -20.42 -2.09
C ASP A 267 -5.36 -19.05 -2.10
N TRP A 268 -6.01 -18.02 -1.58
CA TRP A 268 -5.44 -16.67 -1.50
C TRP A 268 -4.19 -16.62 -0.61
N LEU A 269 -4.21 -17.26 0.55
CA LEU A 269 -3.06 -17.32 1.46
C LEU A 269 -1.88 -18.08 0.83
N VAL A 270 -2.16 -19.21 0.16
CA VAL A 270 -1.13 -20.00 -0.53
C VAL A 270 -0.57 -19.23 -1.73
N ALA A 271 -1.42 -18.63 -2.55
CA ALA A 271 -1.02 -17.82 -3.70
C ALA A 271 -0.20 -16.59 -3.27
N GLY A 272 -0.60 -15.92 -2.19
CA GLY A 272 0.15 -14.80 -1.62
C GLY A 272 1.54 -15.21 -1.14
N ASN A 273 1.64 -16.34 -0.44
CA ASN A 273 2.92 -16.89 -0.02
C ASN A 273 3.80 -17.32 -1.21
N ALA A 274 3.20 -17.92 -2.24
CA ALA A 274 3.91 -18.30 -3.45
C ALA A 274 4.44 -17.07 -4.20
N ALA A 275 3.62 -16.04 -4.38
CA ALA A 275 4.02 -14.79 -5.01
C ALA A 275 5.18 -14.12 -4.24
N ARG A 276 5.10 -14.09 -2.90
CA ARG A 276 6.19 -13.54 -2.07
C ARG A 276 7.49 -14.30 -2.26
N ARG A 277 7.45 -15.64 -2.23
CA ARG A 277 8.62 -16.49 -2.47
C ARG A 277 9.20 -16.28 -3.86
N MET A 278 8.36 -16.17 -4.89
CA MET A 278 8.81 -15.90 -6.25
C MET A 278 9.54 -14.56 -6.37
N VAL A 279 9.04 -13.51 -5.70
CA VAL A 279 9.71 -12.20 -5.67
C VAL A 279 11.02 -12.27 -4.89
N GLU A 280 11.04 -12.92 -3.74
CA GLU A 280 12.24 -13.09 -2.92
C GLU A 280 13.34 -13.87 -3.66
N GLU A 281 12.98 -14.97 -4.31
CA GLU A 281 13.90 -15.79 -5.11
C GLU A 281 14.45 -15.03 -6.31
N ARG A 282 13.60 -14.25 -7.00
CA ARG A 282 14.04 -13.37 -8.09
C ARG A 282 15.03 -12.31 -7.58
N LEU A 283 14.69 -11.61 -6.49
CA LEU A 283 15.59 -10.59 -5.91
C LEU A 283 16.93 -11.18 -5.47
N SER A 284 16.90 -12.34 -4.81
CA SER A 284 18.12 -13.05 -4.37
C SER A 284 18.98 -13.51 -5.56
N SER A 285 18.35 -14.09 -6.59
CA SER A 285 19.03 -14.53 -7.81
C SER A 285 19.64 -13.35 -8.56
N THR A 286 18.88 -12.27 -8.75
CA THR A 286 19.38 -11.02 -9.37
C THR A 286 20.54 -10.44 -8.58
N ALA A 287 20.46 -10.38 -7.24
CA ALA A 287 21.56 -9.93 -6.41
C ALA A 287 22.80 -10.82 -6.54
N ARG A 288 22.64 -12.15 -6.58
CA ARG A 288 23.75 -13.09 -6.76
C ARG A 288 24.44 -12.90 -8.12
N VAL A 289 23.67 -12.80 -9.20
CA VAL A 289 24.24 -12.56 -10.55
C VAL A 289 24.99 -11.21 -10.60
N ALA A 290 24.47 -10.18 -9.94
CA ALA A 290 25.17 -8.90 -9.82
C ALA A 290 26.49 -9.06 -9.05
N MET A 291 26.46 -9.74 -7.89
CA MET A 291 27.65 -10.00 -7.06
C MET A 291 28.71 -10.82 -7.78
N ASP A 292 28.32 -11.81 -8.59
CA ASP A 292 29.26 -12.64 -9.34
C ASP A 292 29.98 -11.86 -10.46
N SER A 293 29.38 -10.77 -10.95
CA SER A 293 29.97 -9.92 -12.00
C SER A 293 31.00 -8.90 -11.48
N LEU A 294 30.92 -8.54 -10.20
CA LEU A 294 31.75 -7.48 -9.62
C LEU A 294 33.24 -7.87 -9.51
N PRO A 295 33.61 -9.07 -9.02
CA PRO A 295 35.02 -9.49 -8.97
C PRO A 295 35.69 -9.44 -10.34
N TYR A 296 35.00 -9.88 -11.39
CA TYR A 296 35.54 -9.83 -12.75
C TYR A 296 35.88 -8.39 -13.18
N PHE A 297 35.00 -7.43 -12.90
CA PHE A 297 35.27 -6.02 -13.18
C PHE A 297 36.49 -5.49 -12.40
N LEU A 298 36.58 -5.83 -11.10
CA LEU A 298 37.67 -5.38 -10.24
C LEU A 298 39.01 -6.01 -10.63
N ASP A 299 39.05 -7.32 -10.86
CA ASP A 299 40.24 -8.08 -11.23
C ASP A 299 40.77 -7.63 -12.60
N MET A 300 39.89 -7.38 -13.56
CA MET A 300 40.26 -6.83 -14.87
C MET A 300 40.84 -5.42 -14.73
N GLY A 301 40.23 -4.55 -13.92
CA GLY A 301 40.74 -3.22 -13.66
C GLY A 301 42.12 -3.24 -13.03
N GLN A 302 42.33 -4.06 -11.99
CA GLN A 302 43.63 -4.21 -11.35
C GLN A 302 44.68 -4.77 -12.32
N SER A 303 44.36 -5.84 -13.04
CA SER A 303 45.27 -6.46 -14.01
C SER A 303 45.68 -5.50 -15.14
N LEU A 304 44.73 -4.68 -15.61
CA LEU A 304 45.00 -3.69 -16.64
C LEU A 304 45.87 -2.55 -16.11
N VAL A 305 45.61 -1.98 -14.92
CA VAL A 305 46.50 -0.93 -14.37
C VAL A 305 47.90 -1.48 -14.12
N ILE A 306 48.03 -2.68 -13.54
CA ILE A 306 49.34 -3.31 -13.29
C ILE A 306 50.10 -3.53 -14.61
N SER A 307 49.46 -4.07 -15.64
CA SER A 307 50.11 -4.26 -16.94
C SER A 307 50.47 -2.95 -17.65
N MET A 308 49.74 -1.88 -17.36
CA MET A 308 50.03 -0.52 -17.83
C MET A 308 51.03 0.24 -16.93
N ALA A 309 51.41 -0.28 -15.76
CA ALA A 309 52.30 0.39 -14.81
C ALA A 309 53.76 -0.06 -15.01
N THR A 310 54.35 0.32 -16.14
CA THR A 310 55.71 -0.08 -16.52
C THR A 310 56.74 1.02 -16.21
N PRO A 311 58.00 0.66 -15.90
CA PRO A 311 59.03 1.61 -15.47
C PRO A 311 59.54 2.56 -16.57
N ASP A 312 59.28 2.24 -17.85
CA ASP A 312 59.54 3.12 -19.00
C ASP A 312 58.77 4.45 -18.91
N LEU A 313 57.60 4.47 -18.24
CA LEU A 313 56.80 5.69 -18.07
C LEU A 313 57.52 6.78 -17.28
N LEU A 314 58.46 6.41 -16.40
CA LEU A 314 59.17 7.35 -15.53
C LEU A 314 60.46 7.90 -16.16
N SER A 315 60.95 7.29 -17.24
CA SER A 315 62.18 7.71 -17.94
C SER A 315 61.92 8.61 -19.16
N LEU A 316 60.65 8.81 -19.52
CA LEU A 316 60.25 9.57 -20.69
C LEU A 316 60.10 11.08 -20.43
N PRO A 317 60.28 11.92 -21.47
CA PRO A 317 59.94 13.34 -21.39
C PRO A 317 58.44 13.54 -21.09
N PRO A 318 58.05 14.56 -20.31
CA PRO A 318 56.65 14.81 -19.93
C PRO A 318 55.69 14.89 -21.12
N GLU A 319 56.15 15.41 -22.27
CA GLU A 319 55.33 15.53 -23.49
C GLU A 319 55.04 14.18 -24.17
N GLU A 320 55.88 13.18 -23.97
CA GLU A 320 55.71 11.83 -24.54
C GLU A 320 54.86 10.92 -23.64
N VAL A 321 54.87 11.16 -22.32
CA VAL A 321 54.09 10.40 -21.34
C VAL A 321 52.60 10.41 -21.69
N ASP A 322 52.03 11.58 -21.98
CA ASP A 322 50.61 11.72 -22.30
C ASP A 322 50.23 10.95 -23.59
N GLN A 323 51.13 10.88 -24.58
CA GLN A 323 50.90 10.12 -25.81
C GLN A 323 50.89 8.61 -25.57
N ILE A 324 51.77 8.11 -24.70
CA ILE A 324 51.80 6.70 -24.33
C ILE A 324 50.58 6.33 -23.48
N LEU A 325 50.19 7.18 -22.52
CA LEU A 325 48.96 6.99 -21.76
C LEU A 325 47.74 6.95 -22.70
N ALA A 326 47.71 7.82 -23.72
CA ALA A 326 46.67 7.81 -24.74
C ALA A 326 46.65 6.50 -25.54
N ALA A 327 47.81 6.00 -25.95
CA ALA A 327 47.93 4.74 -26.69
C ALA A 327 47.45 3.54 -25.85
N ARG A 328 47.85 3.49 -24.56
CA ARG A 328 47.44 2.44 -23.61
C ARG A 328 45.95 2.47 -23.29
N MET A 329 45.36 3.66 -23.16
CA MET A 329 43.92 3.79 -22.91
C MET A 329 43.08 3.42 -24.14
N ARG A 330 43.58 3.68 -25.36
CA ARG A 330 42.89 3.33 -26.61
C ARG A 330 42.96 1.84 -26.96
N SER A 331 43.95 1.11 -26.45
CA SER A 331 44.08 -0.32 -26.75
C SER A 331 43.01 -1.16 -26.04
N VAL A 332 42.72 -0.84 -24.77
CA VAL A 332 41.65 -1.48 -23.99
C VAL A 332 40.82 -0.37 -23.32
N PRO A 333 39.60 -0.10 -23.79
CA PRO A 333 38.75 0.99 -23.28
C PRO A 333 38.09 0.59 -21.94
N PHE A 334 38.91 0.50 -20.89
CA PHE A 334 38.46 0.24 -19.51
C PHE A 334 38.52 1.52 -18.67
N PHE A 335 39.62 2.29 -18.79
CA PHE A 335 39.78 3.54 -18.05
C PHE A 335 39.27 4.72 -18.87
N ARG A 336 38.62 5.66 -18.18
CA ARG A 336 38.23 6.96 -18.71
C ARG A 336 39.36 7.98 -18.62
N GLN A 337 40.23 7.81 -17.63
CA GLN A 337 41.39 8.67 -17.40
C GLN A 337 42.54 7.89 -16.74
N LEU A 338 43.77 8.24 -17.09
CA LEU A 338 45.01 7.74 -16.49
C LEU A 338 45.82 8.93 -15.96
N THR A 339 46.38 8.79 -14.76
CA THR A 339 47.33 9.77 -14.18
C THR A 339 48.57 9.08 -13.66
N LEU A 340 49.73 9.66 -13.95
CA LEU A 340 51.03 9.17 -13.50
C LEU A 340 51.59 10.09 -12.41
N TRP A 341 52.12 9.49 -11.34
CA TRP A 341 52.72 10.16 -10.21
C TRP A 341 54.16 9.70 -9.98
N ASP A 342 55.07 10.63 -9.66
CA ASP A 342 56.48 10.33 -9.34
C ASP A 342 56.67 9.84 -7.88
N ALA A 343 57.88 9.41 -7.55
CA ALA A 343 58.29 9.04 -6.20
C ALA A 343 58.15 10.17 -5.15
N ALA A 344 58.04 11.43 -5.59
CA ALA A 344 57.82 12.58 -4.71
C ALA A 344 56.31 12.89 -4.53
N GLY A 345 55.42 12.08 -5.10
CA GLY A 345 53.97 12.29 -5.05
C GLY A 345 53.51 13.48 -5.89
N ARG A 346 54.27 13.87 -6.93
CA ARG A 346 53.88 14.90 -7.89
C ARG A 346 53.34 14.24 -9.16
N GLN A 347 52.30 14.82 -9.73
CA GLN A 347 51.71 14.34 -10.96
C GLN A 347 52.61 14.69 -12.16
N VAL A 348 53.02 13.68 -12.92
CA VAL A 348 53.96 13.80 -14.06
C VAL A 348 53.25 13.75 -15.41
N GLY A 349 52.11 13.05 -15.49
CA GLY A 349 51.33 12.91 -16.73
C GLY A 349 49.85 12.66 -16.46
N ARG A 350 48.99 13.04 -17.41
CA ARG A 350 47.54 12.88 -17.33
C ARG A 350 46.92 12.80 -18.72
N TYR A 351 46.10 11.77 -18.94
CA TYR A 351 45.32 11.66 -20.15
C TYR A 351 43.90 11.14 -19.86
N PRO A 352 42.83 11.78 -20.37
CA PRO A 352 42.80 13.06 -21.07
C PRO A 352 43.08 14.25 -20.14
N ASN A 353 43.74 15.29 -20.67
CA ASN A 353 44.11 16.47 -19.90
C ASN A 353 42.92 17.43 -19.80
N THR A 354 41.95 17.06 -18.95
CA THR A 354 40.70 17.81 -18.74
C THR A 354 40.72 18.48 -17.37
N GLU A 355 40.42 19.78 -17.30
CA GLU A 355 40.39 20.54 -16.04
C GLU A 355 39.24 20.13 -15.10
N SER A 356 38.21 19.46 -15.63
CA SER A 356 37.00 19.05 -14.90
C SER A 356 36.85 17.52 -14.76
N GLY A 357 37.94 16.76 -14.87
CA GLY A 357 37.95 15.30 -14.77
C GLY A 357 38.23 14.76 -13.35
N PRO A 358 37.90 13.49 -13.07
CA PRO A 358 38.31 12.83 -11.83
C PRO A 358 39.84 12.88 -11.67
N GLY A 359 40.34 13.31 -10.51
CA GLY A 359 41.78 13.53 -10.26
C GLY A 359 42.30 14.95 -10.57
N ALA A 360 41.45 15.91 -10.97
CA ALA A 360 41.85 17.32 -11.09
C ALA A 360 42.33 17.92 -9.77
N GLU A 361 41.59 17.65 -8.68
CA GLU A 361 42.06 17.77 -7.31
C GLU A 361 42.04 16.38 -6.66
N PRO A 362 43.16 15.88 -6.11
CA PRO A 362 43.21 14.55 -5.55
C PRO A 362 42.32 14.44 -4.31
N SER A 363 41.41 13.46 -4.32
CA SER A 363 40.51 13.16 -3.20
C SER A 363 41.27 12.70 -1.95
N ARG A 364 40.61 12.62 -0.78
CA ARG A 364 41.26 12.14 0.44
C ARG A 364 41.71 10.68 0.28
N GLU A 365 40.87 9.88 -0.34
CA GLU A 365 41.08 8.47 -0.63
C GLU A 365 42.24 8.29 -1.62
N GLU A 366 42.32 9.14 -2.63
CA GLU A 366 43.41 9.12 -3.64
C GLU A 366 44.77 9.46 -3.03
N LYS A 367 44.86 10.50 -2.18
CA LYS A 367 46.11 10.86 -1.48
C LYS A 367 46.62 9.73 -0.59
N GLN A 368 45.71 9.08 0.14
CA GLN A 368 46.05 7.94 0.98
C GLN A 368 46.52 6.75 0.13
N GLY A 369 45.83 6.46 -0.98
CA GLY A 369 46.20 5.40 -1.90
C GLY A 369 47.60 5.60 -2.51
N ILE A 370 47.93 6.83 -2.93
CA ILE A 370 49.27 7.18 -3.45
C ILE A 370 50.34 6.98 -2.37
N GLU A 371 50.11 7.46 -1.15
CA GLU A 371 51.06 7.30 -0.04
C GLU A 371 51.32 5.82 0.30
N LEU A 372 50.27 4.99 0.30
CA LEU A 372 50.38 3.55 0.52
C LEU A 372 51.10 2.85 -0.64
N ALA A 373 50.84 3.26 -1.88
CA ALA A 373 51.52 2.68 -3.05
C ALA A 373 53.03 2.97 -3.02
N LEU A 374 53.42 4.20 -2.69
CA LEU A 374 54.82 4.60 -2.51
C LEU A 374 55.51 3.87 -1.34
N ARG A 375 54.74 3.36 -0.37
CA ARG A 375 55.24 2.53 0.75
C ARG A 375 55.33 1.04 0.42
N GLY A 376 55.04 0.62 -0.81
CA GLY A 376 55.19 -0.76 -1.27
C GLY A 376 53.89 -1.54 -1.44
N VAL A 377 52.72 -0.91 -1.38
CA VAL A 377 51.45 -1.58 -1.70
C VAL A 377 51.23 -1.56 -3.22
N LEU A 378 51.40 -2.72 -3.86
CA LEU A 378 51.51 -2.81 -5.32
C LEU A 378 50.22 -2.55 -6.09
N SER A 379 49.06 -2.87 -5.51
CA SER A 379 47.75 -2.72 -6.16
C SER A 379 46.68 -2.37 -5.14
N GLN A 380 45.84 -1.39 -5.44
CA GLN A 380 44.76 -0.91 -4.57
C GLN A 380 43.55 -0.45 -5.40
N THR A 381 42.36 -0.55 -4.82
CA THR A 381 41.12 -0.04 -5.43
C THR A 381 40.36 0.83 -4.45
N TYR A 382 39.90 2.00 -4.89
CA TYR A 382 39.09 2.93 -4.10
C TYR A 382 37.89 3.41 -4.90
N THR A 383 36.83 3.82 -4.20
CA THR A 383 35.64 4.44 -4.79
C THR A 383 35.50 5.87 -4.28
N THR A 384 35.10 6.76 -5.17
CA THR A 384 34.86 8.18 -4.83
C THR A 384 33.45 8.57 -5.22
N LYS A 385 32.97 9.68 -4.64
CA LYS A 385 31.64 10.20 -4.93
C LYS A 385 31.50 10.52 -6.43
N PRO A 386 30.31 10.29 -7.02
CA PRO A 386 30.04 10.69 -8.39
C PRO A 386 30.34 12.18 -8.59
N PRO A 387 31.04 12.54 -9.68
CA PRO A 387 31.17 13.92 -10.11
C PRO A 387 29.81 14.57 -10.31
N THR A 388 29.73 15.89 -10.14
CA THR A 388 28.50 16.66 -10.30
C THR A 388 27.85 16.39 -11.67
N GLY A 389 26.67 15.77 -11.68
CA GLY A 389 25.92 15.43 -12.90
C GLY A 389 26.07 13.98 -13.38
N GLU A 390 26.91 13.15 -12.75
CA GLU A 390 27.04 11.72 -13.05
C GLU A 390 26.21 10.85 -12.10
N ARG A 391 25.71 9.71 -12.59
CA ARG A 391 24.85 8.78 -11.83
C ARG A 391 25.61 7.62 -11.19
N SER A 392 26.93 7.56 -11.37
CA SER A 392 27.79 6.46 -10.92
C SER A 392 29.03 7.00 -10.22
N ALA A 393 29.40 6.39 -9.11
CA ALA A 393 30.68 6.63 -8.45
C ALA A 393 31.86 6.31 -9.38
N VAL A 394 32.96 7.03 -9.18
CA VAL A 394 34.21 6.77 -9.90
C VAL A 394 35.03 5.76 -9.10
N VAL A 395 35.43 4.69 -9.78
CA VAL A 395 36.32 3.64 -9.26
C VAL A 395 37.74 3.95 -9.71
N MET A 396 38.67 3.96 -8.76
CA MET A 396 40.08 4.24 -8.95
C MET A 396 40.88 2.97 -8.71
N PHE A 397 41.72 2.61 -9.66
CA PHE A 397 42.65 1.49 -9.58
C PHE A 397 44.07 2.04 -9.56
N LEU A 398 44.84 1.72 -8.52
CA LEU A 398 46.21 2.21 -8.35
C LEU A 398 47.17 1.03 -8.50
N ALA A 399 48.25 1.23 -9.25
CA ALA A 399 49.37 0.30 -9.27
C ALA A 399 50.70 1.03 -9.02
N ALA A 400 51.54 0.45 -8.18
CA ALA A 400 52.89 0.92 -7.94
C ALA A 400 53.81 0.51 -9.11
N ILE A 401 54.66 1.43 -9.54
CA ILE A 401 55.69 1.17 -10.56
C ILE A 401 56.98 0.83 -9.82
N GLU A 402 57.44 -0.40 -9.94
CA GLU A 402 58.71 -0.85 -9.37
C GLU A 402 59.88 -0.53 -10.31
N ASP A 403 60.97 -0.03 -9.75
CA ASP A 403 62.29 -0.01 -10.39
C ASP A 403 62.84 -1.45 -10.41
N GLY A 404 63.71 -1.78 -11.35
CA GLY A 404 64.32 -3.10 -11.53
C GLY A 404 65.16 -3.61 -10.34
N ARG A 405 65.16 -2.89 -9.22
CA ARG A 405 65.76 -3.22 -7.92
C ARG A 405 64.73 -3.46 -6.80
N GLY A 406 63.43 -3.47 -7.11
CA GLY A 406 62.32 -3.71 -6.17
C GLY A 406 61.91 -2.49 -5.34
N GLY A 407 62.33 -1.28 -5.72
CA GLY A 407 61.92 -0.03 -5.08
C GLY A 407 60.80 0.66 -5.86
N VAL A 408 59.75 1.15 -5.20
CA VAL A 408 58.66 1.87 -5.87
C VAL A 408 59.14 3.26 -6.31
N SER A 409 59.06 3.54 -7.61
CA SER A 409 59.53 4.80 -8.22
C SER A 409 58.41 5.70 -8.76
N GLY A 410 57.17 5.20 -8.77
CA GLY A 410 56.01 5.99 -9.16
C GLY A 410 54.71 5.21 -8.96
N VAL A 411 53.59 5.86 -9.26
CA VAL A 411 52.25 5.27 -9.14
C VAL A 411 51.43 5.63 -10.38
N LEU A 412 50.81 4.64 -10.98
CA LEU A 412 49.82 4.83 -12.04
C LEU A 412 48.42 4.66 -11.45
N ILE A 413 47.52 5.60 -11.76
CA ILE A 413 46.11 5.54 -11.36
C ILE A 413 45.23 5.52 -12.60
N GLY A 414 44.32 4.55 -12.66
CA GLY A 414 43.26 4.47 -13.64
C GLY A 414 41.90 4.75 -13.04
N TYR A 415 41.21 5.74 -13.60
CA TYR A 415 39.85 6.12 -13.24
C TYR A 415 38.86 5.51 -14.21
N THR A 416 37.79 4.95 -13.69
CA THR A 416 36.67 4.46 -14.48
C THR A 416 35.37 4.68 -13.73
N ASP A 417 34.23 4.54 -14.42
CA ASP A 417 32.91 4.59 -13.82
C ASP A 417 32.14 3.32 -14.22
N LEU A 418 31.14 2.94 -13.43
CA LEU A 418 30.41 1.69 -13.69
C LEU A 418 29.42 1.83 -14.86
N GLN A 419 28.99 3.05 -15.20
CA GLN A 419 27.93 3.28 -16.17
C GLN A 419 28.44 3.23 -17.63
N SER A 420 29.60 3.81 -17.88
CA SER A 420 30.20 3.93 -19.22
C SER A 420 31.10 2.74 -19.57
N ASN A 421 31.59 2.01 -18.56
CA ASN A 421 32.54 0.92 -18.76
C ASN A 421 31.85 -0.33 -19.36
N PRO A 422 32.32 -0.85 -20.52
CA PRO A 422 31.72 -2.01 -21.16
C PRO A 422 31.80 -3.29 -20.32
N PHE A 423 32.79 -3.41 -19.43
CA PHE A 423 32.99 -4.55 -18.55
C PHE A 423 32.06 -4.54 -17.33
N ALA A 424 31.50 -3.36 -16.98
CA ALA A 424 30.48 -3.23 -15.95
C ALA A 424 29.05 -3.44 -16.48
N ARG A 425 28.85 -3.55 -17.80
CA ARG A 425 27.52 -3.75 -18.40
C ARG A 425 26.71 -4.91 -17.83
N PRO A 426 27.28 -6.09 -17.54
CA PRO A 426 26.52 -7.18 -16.91
C PRO A 426 25.93 -6.75 -15.56
N LEU A 427 26.72 -6.08 -14.72
CA LEU A 427 26.27 -5.56 -13.43
C LEU A 427 25.13 -4.54 -13.59
N ILE A 428 25.31 -3.57 -14.48
CA ILE A 428 24.32 -2.51 -14.72
C ILE A 428 23.01 -3.09 -15.27
N THR A 429 23.09 -4.03 -16.22
CA THR A 429 21.90 -4.65 -16.83
C THR A 429 21.06 -5.39 -15.79
N VAL A 430 21.71 -6.05 -14.84
CA VAL A 430 21.06 -6.80 -13.76
C VAL A 430 20.38 -5.85 -12.77
N VAL A 431 21.05 -4.74 -12.40
CA VAL A 431 20.50 -3.73 -11.48
C VAL A 431 19.35 -2.95 -12.13
N ASP A 432 19.53 -2.49 -13.38
CA ASP A 432 18.52 -1.73 -14.11
C ASP A 432 17.30 -2.61 -14.47
N GLY A 433 17.49 -3.91 -14.68
CA GLY A 433 16.40 -4.87 -14.89
C GLY A 433 15.39 -4.94 -13.73
N LEU A 434 15.79 -4.55 -12.51
CA LEU A 434 14.87 -4.46 -11.38
C LEU A 434 13.82 -3.34 -11.55
N ALA A 435 14.14 -2.29 -12.31
CA ALA A 435 13.22 -1.19 -12.58
C ALA A 435 11.98 -1.65 -13.36
N GLU A 436 12.11 -2.68 -14.21
CA GLU A 436 10.97 -3.27 -14.94
C GLU A 436 9.92 -3.89 -14.00
N MET A 437 10.33 -4.27 -12.78
CA MET A 437 9.47 -4.84 -11.75
C MET A 437 9.00 -3.80 -10.72
N ASN A 438 9.13 -2.49 -11.02
CA ASN A 438 9.00 -1.41 -10.03
C ASN A 438 9.93 -1.58 -8.81
N GLY A 439 11.06 -2.29 -9.00
CA GLY A 439 12.11 -2.46 -8.02
C GLY A 439 13.24 -1.47 -8.21
N GLN A 440 14.08 -1.32 -7.17
CA GLN A 440 15.31 -0.54 -7.22
C GLN A 440 16.44 -1.43 -6.70
N GLY A 441 17.57 -1.44 -7.40
CA GLY A 441 18.79 -2.10 -6.93
C GLY A 441 19.84 -1.05 -6.60
N TYR A 442 20.66 -1.31 -5.58
CA TYR A 442 21.79 -0.47 -5.20
C TYR A 442 23.04 -1.32 -4.98
N LEU A 443 24.19 -0.79 -5.39
CA LEU A 443 25.53 -1.23 -5.04
C LEU A 443 26.02 -0.37 -3.90
N LEU A 444 26.49 -1.02 -2.84
CA LEU A 444 26.99 -0.39 -1.63
C LEU A 444 28.46 -0.76 -1.43
N ASP A 445 29.25 0.17 -0.90
CA ASP A 445 30.57 -0.15 -0.36
C ASP A 445 30.49 -0.71 1.06
N GLU A 446 31.63 -1.11 1.64
CA GLU A 446 31.73 -1.63 3.01
C GLU A 446 31.22 -0.64 4.08
N ASN A 447 31.22 0.65 3.77
CA ASN A 447 30.75 1.72 4.64
C ASN A 447 29.27 2.07 4.41
N GLN A 448 28.53 1.25 3.64
CA GLN A 448 27.12 1.46 3.26
C GLN A 448 26.89 2.72 2.42
N THR A 449 27.91 3.20 1.72
CA THR A 449 27.80 4.31 0.76
C THR A 449 27.29 3.78 -0.56
N ILE A 450 26.35 4.47 -1.18
CA ILE A 450 25.83 4.11 -2.49
C ILE A 450 26.87 4.39 -3.58
N VAL A 451 27.30 3.34 -4.27
CA VAL A 451 28.23 3.38 -5.41
C VAL A 451 27.45 3.48 -6.75
N TYR A 452 26.26 2.86 -6.80
CA TYR A 452 25.33 2.88 -7.94
C TYR A 452 23.93 2.41 -7.49
N PRO A 453 22.80 2.83 -8.10
CA PRO A 453 22.59 4.08 -8.79
C PRO A 453 22.62 5.22 -7.77
N VAL A 454 23.41 6.25 -8.07
CA VAL A 454 23.40 7.47 -7.27
C VAL A 454 22.40 8.43 -7.91
N ASP A 455 21.19 8.49 -7.34
CA ASP A 455 20.21 9.50 -7.73
C ASP A 455 20.52 10.80 -6.96
N PRO A 456 20.57 11.98 -7.61
CA PRO A 456 20.80 13.26 -6.92
C PRO A 456 19.77 13.56 -5.80
N THR A 457 18.62 12.88 -5.81
CA THR A 457 17.56 13.04 -4.80
C THR A 457 17.60 11.99 -3.69
N THR A 458 18.32 10.87 -3.88
CA THR A 458 18.41 9.82 -2.87
C THR A 458 19.54 10.17 -1.90
N PRO A 459 19.31 10.20 -0.57
CA PRO A 459 20.38 10.39 0.39
C PRO A 459 21.46 9.32 0.17
N GLN A 460 22.72 9.76 -0.01
CA GLN A 460 23.87 8.89 -0.35
C GLN A 460 24.18 7.84 0.72
N VAL A 461 23.55 7.96 1.89
CA VAL A 461 23.52 7.00 2.98
C VAL A 461 22.06 6.64 3.21
N LEU A 462 21.72 5.35 3.08
CA LEU A 462 20.38 4.86 3.41
C LEU A 462 20.23 4.80 4.94
N GLU A 463 19.74 5.88 5.57
CA GLU A 463 19.52 5.94 7.03
C GLU A 463 18.52 4.89 7.58
N HIS A 464 17.77 4.21 6.70
CA HIS A 464 16.64 3.35 7.06
C HIS A 464 16.64 1.96 6.42
N LEU A 465 17.80 1.40 6.05
CA LEU A 465 17.85 -0.05 5.85
C LEU A 465 17.69 -0.73 7.22
N PRO A 466 16.80 -1.74 7.37
CA PRO A 466 16.79 -2.55 8.57
C PRO A 466 18.19 -3.13 8.72
N LYS A 467 18.86 -2.78 9.83
CA LYS A 467 20.11 -3.42 10.24
C LYS A 467 19.77 -4.88 10.53
N SER A 468 19.77 -5.71 9.50
CA SER A 468 19.74 -7.15 9.71
C SER A 468 21.06 -7.51 10.38
N PRO A 469 21.06 -8.11 11.58
CA PRO A 469 22.28 -8.73 12.13
C PRO A 469 22.74 -9.93 11.28
N VAL A 470 21.97 -10.29 10.24
CA VAL A 470 22.29 -11.31 9.24
C VAL A 470 22.50 -10.61 7.89
N ALA A 471 23.62 -9.88 7.78
CA ALA A 471 24.22 -9.56 6.50
C ALA A 471 25.38 -10.55 6.33
N PHE A 472 25.55 -11.08 5.12
CA PHE A 472 26.37 -12.24 4.76
C PHE A 472 25.68 -13.57 5.07
N TYR A 473 25.18 -14.23 4.02
CA TYR A 473 25.03 -15.68 4.00
C TYR A 473 26.40 -16.29 4.35
N PRO A 474 26.56 -16.94 5.52
CA PRO A 474 27.75 -17.69 5.83
C PRO A 474 27.57 -19.10 5.24
N ASP A 475 27.57 -19.21 3.92
CA ASP A 475 27.57 -20.50 3.21
C ASP A 475 28.63 -20.46 2.09
N THR A 476 29.85 -20.10 2.47
CA THR A 476 31.06 -20.32 1.67
C THR A 476 32.27 -20.60 2.55
N LEU A 477 32.25 -21.72 3.29
CA LEU A 477 33.47 -22.46 3.64
C LEU A 477 33.17 -23.96 3.49
N PRO A 478 34.14 -24.76 3.01
CA PRO A 478 33.94 -26.07 2.36
C PRO A 478 33.35 -27.17 3.24
#